data_AF-A0A6N2CUA7-F1
#
_entry.id   AF-A0A6N2CUA7-F1
#
_cell.length_a   1.000
_cell.length_b   1.000
_cell.length_c   1.000
_cell.angle_alpha   90.00
_cell.angle_beta   90.00
_cell.angle_gamma   90.00
#
_symmetry.space_group_name_H-M   'P 1'
#
loop_
_entity.id
_entity.type
_entity.pdbx_description
1 polymer ?
#
loop_
_entity_poly.entity_id
_entity_poly.type
_entity_poly.pdbx_seq_one_letter_code
_entity_poly.pdbx_strand_id
1 'polypeptide(L)'
;MIKSGTLYLIPCGISDGPLPFLPEHTLECIRSLDIFICERAKTARRFIKEIGHPKPISELTFMEIPKKREYLHLNEDLAPLSNGKNIGLLSEAGSPGIADPGAEICLRAHQMEAEIIPLIGPSSILLALMASGLNG
;
A
#
# COMPACT_ATOMS: atom_id res chain seq x y z
N MET A 1 -16.50 4.32 -21.32
CA MET A 1 -15.47 4.83 -20.40
C MET A 1 -14.64 3.66 -19.91
N ILE A 2 -13.33 3.82 -19.81
CA ILE A 2 -12.45 2.81 -19.21
C ILE A 2 -12.71 2.84 -17.70
N LYS A 3 -12.90 1.68 -17.06
CA LYS A 3 -13.05 1.60 -15.59
C LYS A 3 -11.72 2.02 -14.96
N SER A 4 -11.76 2.92 -13.97
CA SER A 4 -10.58 3.27 -13.17
C SER A 4 -9.97 2.02 -12.52
N GLY A 5 -8.66 2.04 -12.33
CA GLY A 5 -7.92 1.00 -11.66
C GLY A 5 -8.20 0.98 -10.15
N THR A 6 -7.54 0.05 -9.47
CA THR A 6 -7.73 -0.16 -8.03
C THR A 6 -6.47 0.23 -7.25
N LEU A 7 -6.66 1.01 -6.19
CA LEU A 7 -5.64 1.28 -5.19
C LEU A 7 -5.71 0.22 -4.07
N TYR A 8 -4.70 -0.63 -3.99
CA TYR A 8 -4.57 -1.64 -2.95
C TYR A 8 -3.76 -1.09 -1.77
N LEU A 9 -4.33 -1.08 -0.57
CA LEU A 9 -3.62 -0.65 0.62
C LEU A 9 -2.89 -1.86 1.23
N ILE A 10 -1.57 -1.89 1.07
CA ILE A 10 -0.71 -3.03 1.42
C ILE A 10 -0.17 -2.87 2.85
N PRO A 11 -0.62 -3.71 3.81
CA PRO A 11 -0.08 -3.72 5.15
C PRO A 11 1.32 -4.33 5.19
N CYS A 12 2.11 -3.89 6.16
CA CYS A 12 3.45 -4.40 6.42
C CYS A 12 3.62 -4.76 7.90
N GLY A 13 4.75 -5.39 8.25
CA GLY A 13 5.02 -5.86 9.61
C GLY A 13 5.01 -4.72 10.64
N ILE A 14 4.56 -5.02 11.85
CA ILE A 14 4.56 -4.10 13.01
C ILE A 14 5.63 -4.43 14.05
N SER A 15 6.43 -5.47 13.82
CA SER A 15 7.53 -5.90 14.69
C SER A 15 8.62 -6.57 13.87
N ASP A 16 9.83 -6.64 14.41
CA ASP A 16 10.90 -7.45 13.87
C ASP A 16 10.53 -8.94 13.98
N GLY A 17 10.44 -9.63 12.86
CA GLY A 17 10.05 -11.04 12.79
C GLY A 17 10.03 -11.57 11.35
N PRO A 18 9.94 -12.89 11.16
CA PRO A 18 9.79 -13.46 9.81
C PRO A 18 8.50 -12.94 9.15
N LEU A 19 8.41 -13.10 7.83
CA LEU A 19 7.31 -12.60 7.00
C LEU A 19 5.92 -13.27 7.10
N PRO A 20 5.62 -14.35 7.88
CA PRO A 20 4.30 -14.99 7.79
C PRO A 20 3.18 -14.20 8.49
N PHE A 21 3.24 -12.87 8.51
CA PHE A 21 2.18 -12.02 9.06
C PHE A 21 1.08 -11.66 8.05
N LEU A 22 1.25 -11.95 6.76
CA LEU A 22 0.24 -11.71 5.72
C LEU A 22 -0.43 -13.01 5.27
N PRO A 23 -1.77 -13.05 5.13
CA PRO A 23 -2.48 -14.17 4.51
C PRO A 23 -2.05 -14.38 3.05
N GLU A 24 -2.16 -15.61 2.54
CA GLU A 24 -1.77 -15.92 1.16
C GLU A 24 -2.53 -15.09 0.12
N HIS A 25 -3.83 -14.87 0.29
CA HIS A 25 -4.61 -14.03 -0.64
C HIS A 25 -4.10 -12.58 -0.71
N THR A 26 -3.59 -12.04 0.40
CA THR A 26 -2.95 -10.71 0.42
C THR A 26 -1.65 -10.77 -0.39
N LEU A 27 -0.84 -11.81 -0.22
CA LEU A 27 0.41 -12.00 -0.96
C LEU A 27 0.15 -12.16 -2.46
N GLU A 28 -0.84 -12.97 -2.86
CA GLU A 28 -1.27 -13.15 -4.25
C GLU A 28 -1.68 -11.82 -4.89
N CYS A 29 -2.45 -11.01 -4.16
CA CYS A 29 -2.83 -9.69 -4.63
C CYS A 29 -1.59 -8.81 -4.86
N ILE A 30 -0.67 -8.72 -3.89
CA ILE A 30 0.55 -7.91 -4.03
C ILE A 30 1.41 -8.39 -5.21
N ARG A 31 1.52 -9.71 -5.42
CA ARG A 31 2.28 -10.33 -6.53
C ARG A 31 1.68 -10.07 -7.91
N SER A 32 0.45 -9.55 -7.98
CA SER A 32 -0.22 -9.17 -9.23
C SER A 32 0.02 -7.71 -9.64
N LEU A 33 0.67 -6.91 -8.79
CA LEU A 33 0.84 -5.47 -8.98
C LEU A 33 2.22 -5.15 -9.53
N ASP A 34 2.27 -4.17 -10.44
CA ASP A 34 3.53 -3.72 -11.05
C ASP A 34 3.96 -2.32 -10.58
N ILE A 35 3.04 -1.58 -9.97
CA ILE A 35 3.20 -0.18 -9.61
C ILE A 35 2.97 -0.03 -8.11
N PHE A 36 3.94 0.55 -7.42
CA PHE A 36 3.92 0.70 -5.98
C PHE A 36 4.23 2.15 -5.58
N ILE A 37 3.41 2.71 -4.69
CA ILE A 37 3.70 3.93 -3.95
C ILE A 37 4.20 3.51 -2.57
N CYS A 38 5.29 4.11 -2.10
CA CYS A 38 5.93 3.77 -0.82
C CYS A 38 6.63 4.98 -0.20
N GLU A 39 6.92 4.97 1.09
CA GLU A 39 7.75 6.03 1.69
C GLU A 39 9.23 5.85 1.38
N ARG A 40 9.72 4.59 1.34
CA ARG A 40 11.10 4.25 1.02
C ARG A 40 11.17 3.09 0.04
N ALA A 41 11.56 3.37 -1.19
CA ALA A 41 11.67 2.38 -2.27
C ALA A 41 12.73 1.31 -1.97
N LYS A 42 13.76 1.60 -1.16
CA LYS A 42 14.71 0.57 -0.71
C LYS A 42 14.01 -0.51 0.14
N THR A 43 13.18 -0.10 1.09
CA THR A 43 12.44 -1.01 1.99
C THR A 43 11.35 -1.74 1.21
N ALA A 44 10.59 -1.01 0.38
CA ALA A 44 9.56 -1.60 -0.48
C ALA A 44 10.13 -2.68 -1.42
N ARG A 45 11.22 -2.40 -2.13
CA ARG A 45 11.88 -3.39 -3.01
C ARG A 45 12.32 -4.64 -2.26
N ARG A 46 12.84 -4.48 -1.04
CA ARG A 46 13.21 -5.60 -0.19
C ARG A 46 12.00 -6.44 0.16
N PHE A 47 10.92 -5.82 0.64
CA PHE A 47 9.67 -6.51 0.96
C PHE A 47 9.09 -7.27 -0.26
N ILE A 48 8.97 -6.60 -1.42
CA ILE A 48 8.45 -7.21 -2.65
C ILE A 48 9.33 -8.39 -3.12
N LYS A 49 10.65 -8.29 -2.94
CA LYS A 49 11.57 -9.40 -3.21
C LYS A 49 11.34 -10.57 -2.24
N GLU A 50 11.22 -10.28 -0.95
CA GLU A 50 11.09 -11.32 0.07
C GLU A 50 9.76 -12.08 -0.02
N ILE A 51 8.66 -11.43 -0.44
CA ILE A 51 7.37 -12.12 -0.70
C ILE A 51 7.37 -12.94 -2.00
N GLY A 52 8.45 -12.90 -2.80
CA GLY A 52 8.57 -13.68 -4.03
C GLY A 52 7.71 -13.16 -5.19
N HIS A 53 7.78 -11.87 -5.48
CA HIS A 53 7.14 -11.30 -6.68
C HIS A 53 7.62 -11.99 -7.96
N PRO A 54 6.73 -12.38 -8.89
CA PRO A 54 7.09 -13.19 -10.06
C PRO A 54 7.96 -12.44 -11.08
N LYS A 55 7.79 -11.12 -11.19
CA LYS A 55 8.62 -10.27 -12.08
C LYS A 55 9.92 -9.81 -11.41
N PRO A 56 11.01 -9.63 -12.19
CA PRO A 56 12.21 -8.97 -11.70
C PRO A 56 11.91 -7.59 -11.11
N ILE A 57 12.50 -7.27 -9.95
CA ILE A 57 12.28 -5.98 -9.26
C ILE A 57 12.62 -4.77 -10.14
N SER A 58 13.54 -4.92 -11.10
CA SER A 58 13.90 -3.88 -12.08
C SER A 58 12.79 -3.53 -13.07
N GLU A 59 11.80 -4.41 -13.25
CA GLU A 59 10.64 -4.19 -14.12
C GLU A 59 9.46 -3.54 -13.38
N LEU A 60 9.56 -3.42 -12.05
CA LEU A 60 8.51 -2.84 -11.20
C LEU A 60 8.75 -1.34 -11.01
N THR A 61 7.66 -0.60 -10.92
CA THR A 61 7.68 0.85 -10.67
C THR A 61 7.50 1.12 -9.18
N PHE A 62 8.41 1.90 -8.60
CA PHE A 62 8.33 2.35 -7.21
C PHE A 62 8.37 3.88 -7.16
N MET A 63 7.31 4.50 -6.67
CA MET A 63 7.15 5.94 -6.48
C MET A 63 7.31 6.25 -5.00
N GLU A 64 8.27 7.12 -4.65
CA GLU A 64 8.52 7.51 -3.25
C GLU A 64 7.71 8.75 -2.86
N ILE A 65 6.99 8.67 -1.74
CA ILE A 65 6.23 9.79 -1.21
C ILE A 65 7.23 10.85 -0.67
N PRO A 66 7.13 12.13 -1.10
CA PRO A 66 8.00 13.19 -0.59
C PRO A 66 7.88 13.37 0.92
N LYS A 67 9.02 13.60 1.61
CA LYS A 67 9.06 13.84 3.07
C LYS A 67 8.40 15.16 3.51
N LYS A 68 8.24 16.12 2.59
CA LYS A 68 7.55 17.38 2.86
C LYS A 68 6.09 17.21 2.43
N ARG A 69 5.15 17.79 3.19
CA ARG A 69 3.69 17.87 2.89
C ARG A 69 3.34 18.60 1.58
N GLU A 70 4.32 18.87 0.76
CA GLU A 70 4.16 19.31 -0.61
C GLU A 70 3.86 18.06 -1.46
N TYR A 71 2.63 17.56 -1.30
CA TYR A 71 1.97 16.52 -2.08
C TYR A 71 1.80 16.89 -3.58
N LEU A 72 2.75 17.67 -4.13
CA LEU A 72 2.67 18.35 -5.41
C LEU A 72 2.52 17.38 -6.57
N HIS A 73 3.09 16.18 -6.45
CA HIS A 73 3.12 15.18 -7.52
C HIS A 73 2.12 14.03 -7.32
N LEU A 74 1.27 14.08 -6.28
CA LEU A 74 0.37 12.96 -5.97
C LEU A 74 -0.61 12.64 -7.12
N ASN A 75 -1.05 13.65 -7.86
CA ASN A 75 -1.90 13.44 -9.02
C ASN A 75 -1.15 12.75 -10.18
N GLU A 76 0.15 13.00 -10.33
CA GLU A 76 0.99 12.37 -11.34
C GLU A 76 1.25 10.90 -10.97
N ASP A 77 1.57 10.65 -9.70
CA ASP A 77 1.78 9.30 -9.16
C ASP A 77 0.53 8.41 -9.25
N LEU A 78 -0.65 9.02 -9.13
CA LEU A 78 -1.95 8.32 -9.22
C LEU A 78 -2.53 8.29 -10.63
N ALA A 79 -1.96 9.02 -11.60
CA ALA A 79 -2.42 9.03 -12.99
C ALA A 79 -2.59 7.63 -13.63
N PRO A 80 -1.81 6.59 -13.27
CA PRO A 80 -2.07 5.24 -13.76
C PRO A 80 -3.46 4.69 -13.38
N LEU A 81 -4.06 5.10 -12.26
CA LEU A 81 -5.42 4.68 -11.86
C LEU A 81 -6.45 5.10 -12.91
N SER A 82 -6.37 6.32 -13.44
CA SER A 82 -7.29 6.80 -14.49
C SER A 82 -7.15 6.01 -15.81
N ASN A 83 -6.04 5.30 -15.98
CA ASN A 83 -5.78 4.44 -17.15
C ASN A 83 -6.12 2.96 -16.88
N GLY A 84 -6.84 2.66 -15.80
CA GLY A 84 -7.24 1.29 -15.44
C GLY A 84 -6.11 0.44 -14.85
N LYS A 85 -4.98 1.05 -14.45
CA LYS A 85 -3.86 0.32 -13.81
C LYS A 85 -4.05 0.25 -12.30
N ASN A 86 -3.72 -0.90 -11.73
CA ASN A 86 -3.75 -1.10 -10.28
C ASN A 86 -2.45 -0.58 -9.65
N ILE A 87 -2.57 0.03 -8.48
CA ILE A 87 -1.44 0.57 -7.72
C ILE A 87 -1.48 0.00 -6.31
N GLY A 88 -0.32 -0.42 -5.79
CA GLY A 88 -0.16 -0.79 -4.38
C GLY A 88 0.38 0.38 -3.56
N LEU A 89 -0.29 0.77 -2.47
CA LEU A 89 0.24 1.70 -1.49
C LEU A 89 0.84 0.91 -0.32
N LEU A 90 2.18 0.89 -0.19
CA LEU A 90 2.87 0.24 0.91
C LEU A 90 3.01 1.17 2.11
N SER A 91 2.61 0.68 3.28
CA SER A 91 2.97 1.28 4.58
C SER A 91 4.40 0.91 4.98
N GLU A 92 5.04 1.74 5.82
CA GLU A 92 6.29 1.39 6.51
C GLU A 92 6.07 0.67 7.85
N ALA A 93 4.88 0.83 8.46
CA ALA A 93 4.48 0.05 9.63
C ALA A 93 2.97 -0.21 9.67
N GLY A 94 2.57 -1.47 9.82
CA GLY A 94 1.18 -1.87 10.02
C GLY A 94 0.25 -1.56 8.84
N SER A 95 -0.91 -0.99 9.13
CA SER A 95 -1.97 -0.77 8.14
C SER A 95 -1.88 0.62 7.48
N PRO A 96 -1.73 0.71 6.15
CA PRO A 96 -1.75 1.98 5.43
C PRO A 96 -3.09 2.71 5.54
N GLY A 97 -3.06 4.03 5.38
CA GLY A 97 -4.27 4.87 5.29
C GLY A 97 -4.85 5.37 6.61
N ILE A 98 -4.35 4.90 7.75
CA ILE A 98 -4.78 5.38 9.08
C ILE A 98 -4.10 6.72 9.46
N ALA A 99 -2.90 6.97 8.95
CA ALA A 99 -2.15 8.20 9.16
C ALA A 99 -1.70 8.82 7.83
N ASP A 100 -1.34 10.10 7.87
CA ASP A 100 -0.63 10.75 6.76
C ASP A 100 0.70 10.04 6.49
N PRO A 101 1.10 9.86 5.23
CA PRO A 101 0.50 10.41 4.00
C PRO A 101 -0.60 9.54 3.36
N GLY A 102 -0.92 8.36 3.91
CA GLY A 102 -1.81 7.40 3.25
C GLY A 102 -3.26 7.86 3.10
N ALA A 103 -3.78 8.63 4.05
CA ALA A 103 -5.15 9.15 4.01
C ALA A 103 -5.39 10.12 2.84
N GLU A 104 -4.45 11.04 2.58
CA GLU A 104 -4.52 11.96 1.44
C GLU A 104 -4.49 11.20 0.11
N ILE A 105 -3.68 10.15 0.00
CA ILE A 105 -3.63 9.29 -1.19
C ILE A 105 -5.00 8.65 -1.46
N CYS A 106 -5.64 8.14 -0.41
CA CYS A 106 -6.98 7.55 -0.54
C CYS A 106 -8.01 8.60 -0.96
N LEU A 107 -7.96 9.80 -0.39
CA LEU A 107 -8.83 10.91 -0.78
C LEU A 107 -8.69 11.26 -2.26
N ARG A 108 -7.46 11.35 -2.76
CA ARG A 108 -7.19 11.62 -4.19
C ARG A 108 -7.66 10.47 -5.09
N ALA A 109 -7.41 9.22 -4.71
CA ALA A 109 -7.88 8.06 -5.46
C ALA A 109 -9.42 8.04 -5.56
N HIS A 110 -10.14 8.38 -4.49
CA HIS A 110 -11.59 8.53 -4.53
C HIS A 110 -12.05 9.64 -5.49
N GLN A 111 -11.36 10.78 -5.53
CA GLN A 111 -11.65 11.87 -6.48
C GLN A 111 -11.44 11.44 -7.95
N MET A 112 -10.65 10.40 -8.19
CA MET A 112 -10.40 9.79 -9.51
C MET A 112 -11.35 8.61 -9.80
N GLU A 113 -12.37 8.42 -8.96
CA GLU A 113 -13.33 7.31 -9.04
C GLU A 113 -12.66 5.92 -8.98
N ALA A 114 -11.44 5.85 -8.42
CA ALA A 114 -10.74 4.60 -8.25
C ALA A 114 -11.33 3.79 -7.09
N GLU A 115 -11.35 2.47 -7.27
CA GLU A 115 -11.70 1.53 -6.20
C GLU A 115 -10.54 1.46 -5.20
N ILE A 116 -10.84 1.45 -3.91
CA ILE A 116 -9.82 1.33 -2.86
C ILE A 116 -10.05 0.04 -2.08
N ILE A 117 -9.05 -0.84 -2.08
CA ILE A 117 -9.14 -2.16 -1.44
C ILE A 117 -8.06 -2.25 -0.35
N PRO A 118 -8.41 -2.15 0.94
CA PRO A 118 -7.48 -2.49 2.01
C PRO A 118 -7.23 -3.99 2.04
N LEU A 119 -5.96 -4.40 2.07
CA LEU A 119 -5.60 -5.80 2.23
C LEU A 119 -5.49 -6.17 3.71
N ILE A 120 -5.74 -7.46 4.00
CA ILE A 120 -5.68 -7.98 5.36
C ILE A 120 -4.22 -8.08 5.82
N GLY A 121 -3.94 -7.57 7.01
CA GLY A 121 -2.64 -7.66 7.66
C GLY A 121 -2.64 -7.03 9.06
N PRO A 122 -1.46 -6.92 9.69
CA PRO A 122 -1.35 -6.46 11.07
C PRO A 122 -1.74 -4.98 11.23
N SER A 123 -2.45 -4.68 12.33
CA SER A 123 -2.84 -3.34 12.73
C SER A 123 -2.56 -3.14 14.22
N SER A 124 -1.60 -2.28 14.54
CA SER A 124 -1.22 -2.01 15.94
C SER A 124 -2.37 -1.40 16.74
N ILE A 125 -3.20 -0.55 16.11
CA ILE A 125 -4.37 0.07 16.76
C ILE A 125 -5.42 -0.98 17.10
N LEU A 126 -5.74 -1.88 16.16
CA LEU A 126 -6.71 -2.95 16.43
C LEU A 126 -6.19 -3.93 17.49
N LEU A 127 -4.90 -4.29 17.42
CA LEU A 127 -4.30 -5.16 18.43
C LEU A 127 -4.30 -4.51 19.82
N ALA A 128 -4.02 -3.20 19.91
CA ALA A 128 -4.08 -2.46 21.16
C ALA A 128 -5.51 -2.42 21.72
N LEU A 129 -6.51 -2.16 20.87
CA LEU A 129 -7.92 -2.17 21.25
C LEU A 129 -8.35 -3.55 21.77
N MET A 130 -8.04 -4.63 21.04
CA MET A 130 -8.33 -6.01 21.46
C MET A 130 -7.73 -6.35 22.83
N ALA A 131 -6.50 -5.90 23.09
CA ALA A 131 -5.80 -6.17 24.34
C ALA A 131 -6.24 -5.27 25.51
N SER A 132 -6.91 -4.15 25.23
CA SER A 132 -7.22 -3.12 26.22
C SER A 132 -8.39 -3.45 27.15
N GLY A 133 -9.26 -4.40 26.77
CA GLY A 133 -10.55 -4.61 27.44
C GLY A 133 -11.59 -3.52 27.17
N LEU A 134 -11.31 -2.58 26.26
CA LEU A 134 -12.24 -1.56 25.78
C LEU A 134 -13.06 -2.08 24.59
N ASN A 135 -14.23 -1.48 24.39
CA ASN A 135 -15.05 -1.73 23.20
C ASN A 135 -14.66 -0.77 22.07
N GLY A 136 -14.74 -1.27 20.83
CA GLY A 136 -14.47 -0.53 19.59
C GLY A 136 -15.69 0.12 18.96
#